data_AF-A0A961T3I5-F1
#
_entry.id   AF-A0A961T3I5-F1
#
_cell.length_a   1.000
_cell.length_b   1.000
_cell.length_c   1.000
_cell.angle_alpha   90.00
_cell.angle_beta   90.00
_cell.angle_gamma   90.00
#
_symmetry.space_group_name_H-M   'P 1'
#
loop_
_entity.id
_entity.type
_entity.pdbx_description
1 polymer ?
#
loop_
_entity_poly.entity_id
_entity_poly.type
_entity_poly.pdbx_seq_one_letter_code
_entity_poly.pdbx_strand_id
1 'polypeptide(L)'
;MKIETVDFFYFAMPEVTTDADGSQDALIVRVSAGGHIGWGECEAAPLPSIAAFICPMSHGACRPVAASVLGQKLEGPDDITRISALVARDSMDLLQAAHTLSGIEMALWDLLGRRRDEPVWKMLGYKRSESKIPYASLLFGNTPEETLERGRKARADGFGAAKFGWGP
;
A
#
# COMPACT_ATOMS: atom_id res chain seq x y z
N MET A 1 14.89 16.34 5.65
CA MET A 1 14.90 15.32 6.72
C MET A 1 15.51 14.03 6.20
N LYS A 2 15.83 13.11 7.12
CA LYS A 2 16.20 11.73 6.81
C LYS A 2 15.16 10.78 7.38
N ILE A 3 14.94 9.64 6.73
CA ILE A 3 14.06 8.59 7.23
C ILE A 3 14.69 7.99 8.50
N GLU A 4 14.01 8.13 9.63
CA GLU A 4 14.47 7.71 10.96
C GLU A 4 13.91 6.34 11.31
N THR A 5 12.61 6.13 11.09
CA THR A 5 11.94 4.85 11.36
C THR A 5 11.01 4.46 10.23
N VAL A 6 10.83 3.15 10.08
CA VAL A 6 9.76 2.52 9.31
C VAL A 6 9.17 1.44 10.20
N ASP A 7 7.96 1.68 10.68
CA ASP A 7 7.25 0.75 11.57
C ASP A 7 6.21 -0.02 10.76
N PHE A 8 6.20 -1.34 10.90
CA PHE A 8 5.22 -2.23 10.26
C PHE A 8 4.21 -2.72 11.29
N PHE A 9 2.92 -2.59 10.96
CA PHE A 9 1.81 -3.06 11.76
C PHE A 9 1.04 -4.12 10.97
N TYR A 10 1.14 -5.38 11.42
CA TYR A 10 0.36 -6.47 10.86
C TYR A 10 -0.98 -6.53 11.60
N PHE A 11 -2.07 -6.22 10.87
CA PHE A 11 -3.44 -6.39 11.33
C PHE A 11 -4.07 -7.59 10.64
N ALA A 12 -4.96 -8.29 11.35
CA ALA A 12 -5.78 -9.36 10.80
C ALA A 12 -7.12 -9.39 11.54
N MET A 13 -8.17 -9.81 10.84
CA MET A 13 -9.42 -10.20 11.45
C MET A 13 -9.21 -11.38 12.41
N PRO A 14 -10.08 -11.59 13.42
CA PRO A 14 -9.96 -12.72 14.35
C PRO A 14 -9.97 -14.08 13.63
N GLU A 15 -10.64 -14.15 12.49
CA GLU A 15 -10.70 -15.31 11.61
C GLU A 15 -10.44 -14.85 10.17
N VAL A 16 -9.51 -15.51 9.48
CA VAL A 16 -9.24 -15.32 8.04
C VAL A 16 -9.77 -16.56 7.32
N THR A 17 -10.62 -16.33 6.33
CA THR A 17 -11.32 -17.37 5.57
C THR A 17 -10.61 -17.66 4.24
N THR A 18 -11.17 -18.57 3.44
CA THR A 18 -10.70 -18.88 2.09
C THR A 18 -11.30 -17.98 1.02
N ASP A 19 -12.16 -17.02 1.40
CA ASP A 19 -12.72 -16.06 0.44
C ASP A 19 -11.59 -15.23 -0.17
N ALA A 20 -11.71 -14.93 -1.46
CA ALA A 20 -10.78 -14.04 -2.17
C ALA A 20 -11.03 -12.57 -1.82
N ASP A 21 -10.99 -12.28 -0.53
CA ASP A 21 -11.14 -10.98 0.09
C ASP A 21 -9.82 -10.56 0.73
N GLY A 22 -9.13 -9.61 0.09
CA GLY A 22 -7.87 -9.05 0.58
C GLY A 22 -8.03 -8.15 1.82
N SER A 23 -9.26 -7.76 2.17
CA SER A 23 -9.50 -6.88 3.34
C SER A 23 -9.49 -7.61 4.69
N GLN A 24 -9.28 -8.93 4.68
CA GLN A 24 -9.24 -9.75 5.89
C GLN A 24 -7.99 -9.53 6.74
N ASP A 25 -6.92 -9.01 6.14
CA ASP A 25 -5.70 -8.59 6.82
C ASP A 25 -5.11 -7.34 6.18
N ALA A 26 -4.10 -6.75 6.82
CA ALA A 26 -3.40 -5.58 6.28
C ALA A 26 -1.99 -5.47 6.85
N LEU A 27 -1.07 -4.95 6.03
CA LEU A 27 0.23 -4.50 6.48
C LEU A 27 0.32 -2.97 6.36
N ILE A 28 0.10 -2.29 7.47
CA ILE A 28 0.18 -0.83 7.55
C ILE A 28 1.62 -0.42 7.84
N VAL A 29 2.09 0.60 7.14
CA VAL A 29 3.44 1.14 7.21
C VAL A 29 3.38 2.57 7.74
N ARG A 30 4.15 2.86 8.79
CA ARG A 30 4.39 4.22 9.27
C ARG A 30 5.84 4.60 9.02
N VAL A 31 6.08 5.70 8.33
CA VAL A 31 7.42 6.26 8.14
C VAL A 31 7.55 7.54 8.97
N SER A 32 8.66 7.69 9.68
CA SER A 32 8.98 8.92 10.43
C SER A 32 10.26 9.56 9.92
N ALA A 33 10.25 10.88 9.73
CA ALA A 33 11.41 11.65 9.30
C ALA A 33 11.33 13.10 9.78
N GLY A 34 12.31 13.58 10.55
CA GLY A 34 12.40 14.98 10.96
C GLY A 34 11.16 15.51 11.68
N GLY A 35 10.53 14.68 12.52
CA GLY A 35 9.30 15.02 13.25
C GLY A 35 8.00 14.92 12.44
N HIS A 36 8.07 14.54 11.16
CA HIS A 36 6.90 14.27 10.32
C HIS A 36 6.64 12.77 10.19
N ILE A 37 5.37 12.42 9.99
CA ILE A 37 4.90 11.05 9.84
C ILE A 37 4.12 10.94 8.54
N GLY A 38 4.29 9.83 7.82
CA GLY A 38 3.38 9.41 6.76
C GLY A 38 2.99 7.95 6.88
N TRP A 39 1.85 7.62 6.29
CA TRP A 39 1.24 6.30 6.34
C TRP A 39 1.04 5.71 4.95
N GLY A 40 1.16 4.41 4.88
CA GLY A 40 0.89 3.62 3.69
C GLY A 40 0.46 2.21 4.05
N GLU A 41 0.10 1.44 3.03
CA GLU A 41 -0.41 0.08 3.17
C GLU A 41 0.16 -0.79 2.05
N CYS A 42 0.65 -1.97 2.40
CA CYS A 42 1.04 -2.97 1.41
C CYS A 42 -0.15 -3.89 1.14
N GLU A 43 -0.67 -3.88 -0.09
CA GLU A 43 -1.55 -4.93 -0.60
C GLU A 43 -0.71 -6.20 -0.87
N ALA A 44 -0.39 -6.93 0.20
CA ALA A 44 0.54 -8.05 0.15
C ALA A 44 0.46 -8.91 1.41
N ALA A 45 0.95 -10.15 1.31
CA ALA A 45 1.15 -11.01 2.47
C ALA A 45 2.01 -10.30 3.54
N PRO A 46 1.48 -10.02 4.75
CA PRO A 46 2.14 -9.15 5.71
C PRO A 46 3.48 -9.70 6.21
N LEU A 47 3.51 -10.96 6.65
CA LEU A 47 4.72 -11.56 7.23
C LEU A 47 5.87 -11.70 6.20
N PRO A 48 5.64 -12.17 4.96
CA PRO A 48 6.67 -12.12 3.91
C PRO A 48 7.21 -10.72 3.63
N SER A 49 6.35 -9.71 3.64
CA SER A 49 6.76 -8.32 3.41
C SER A 49 7.58 -7.76 4.57
N ILE A 50 7.22 -8.08 5.82
CA ILE A 50 8.06 -7.76 6.99
C ILE A 50 9.42 -8.45 6.87
N ALA A 51 9.44 -9.74 6.51
CA ALA A 51 10.69 -10.47 6.32
C ALA A 51 11.55 -9.83 5.21
N ALA A 52 10.96 -9.43 4.09
CA ALA A 52 11.67 -8.71 3.03
C ALA A 52 12.22 -7.35 3.49
N PHE A 53 11.58 -6.70 4.46
CA PHE A 53 12.09 -5.48 5.06
C PHE A 53 13.32 -5.71 5.94
N ILE A 54 13.35 -6.78 6.75
CA ILE A 54 14.37 -6.97 7.82
C ILE A 54 15.35 -8.14 7.61
N CYS A 55 15.21 -8.93 6.54
CA CYS A 55 16.00 -10.13 6.36
C CYS A 55 17.52 -9.84 6.35
N PRO A 56 18.36 -10.78 6.81
CA PRO A 56 19.79 -10.69 6.57
C PRO A 56 20.07 -10.61 5.06
N MET A 57 20.98 -9.73 4.66
CA MET A 57 21.41 -9.63 3.27
C MET A 57 21.98 -10.97 2.79
N SER A 58 21.49 -11.45 1.63
CA SER A 58 22.08 -12.63 0.99
C SER A 58 23.29 -12.27 0.13
N HIS A 59 23.21 -11.19 -0.64
CA HIS A 59 24.32 -10.61 -1.42
C HIS A 59 23.99 -9.20 -1.91
N GLY A 60 24.87 -8.59 -2.72
CA GLY A 60 24.81 -7.17 -3.09
C GLY A 60 23.54 -6.68 -3.79
N ALA A 61 22.79 -7.57 -4.44
CA ALA A 61 21.52 -7.30 -5.13
C ALA A 61 20.32 -8.01 -4.47
N CYS A 62 20.51 -8.62 -3.30
CA CYS A 62 19.47 -9.25 -2.49
C CYS A 62 19.61 -8.78 -1.04
N ARG A 63 19.45 -7.47 -0.87
CA ARG A 63 19.48 -6.79 0.43
C ARG A 63 18.06 -6.66 0.99
N PRO A 64 17.91 -6.61 2.33
CA PRO A 64 16.66 -6.17 2.93
C PRO A 64 16.26 -4.79 2.42
N VAL A 65 14.95 -4.57 2.23
CA VAL A 65 14.42 -3.27 1.78
C VAL A 65 14.85 -2.15 2.73
N ALA A 66 14.97 -2.41 4.03
CA ALA A 66 15.43 -1.43 5.03
C ALA A 66 16.79 -0.81 4.69
N ALA A 67 17.74 -1.56 4.11
CA ALA A 67 19.07 -1.06 3.76
C ALA A 67 19.05 0.05 2.71
N SER A 68 17.98 0.11 1.91
CA SER A 68 17.76 1.09 0.85
C SER A 68 16.82 2.21 1.26
N VAL A 69 16.25 2.17 2.46
CA VAL A 69 15.21 3.12 2.93
C VAL A 69 15.66 3.89 4.17
N LEU A 70 16.13 3.20 5.22
CA LEU A 70 16.50 3.86 6.48
C LEU A 70 17.70 4.79 6.28
N GLY A 71 17.65 5.97 6.90
CA GLY A 71 18.68 7.01 6.79
C GLY A 71 18.70 7.77 5.46
N GLN A 72 17.85 7.41 4.50
CA GLN A 72 17.76 8.12 3.22
C GLN A 72 17.26 9.54 3.39
N LYS A 73 17.82 10.45 2.59
CA LYS A 73 17.33 11.84 2.48
C LYS A 73 15.95 11.84 1.83
N LEU A 74 15.06 12.66 2.38
CA LEU A 74 13.71 12.88 1.86
C LEU A 74 13.36 14.37 1.96
N GLU A 75 13.55 15.11 0.87
CA GLU A 75 13.16 16.53 0.78
C GLU A 75 12.09 16.79 -0.27
N GLY A 76 11.95 15.92 -1.27
CA GLY A 76 10.96 16.09 -2.33
C GLY A 76 10.70 14.83 -3.16
N PRO A 77 9.83 14.95 -4.17
CA PRO A 77 9.45 13.84 -5.06
C PRO A 77 10.63 13.05 -5.64
N ASP A 78 11.69 13.73 -6.07
CA ASP A 78 12.87 13.08 -6.67
C ASP A 78 13.58 12.13 -5.71
N ASP A 79 13.53 12.40 -4.39
CA ASP A 79 14.08 11.49 -3.39
C ASP A 79 13.27 10.19 -3.31
N ILE A 80 11.94 10.24 -3.49
CA ILE A 80 11.10 9.05 -3.52
C ILE A 80 11.47 8.20 -4.73
N THR A 81 11.56 8.79 -5.92
CA THR A 81 12.01 8.07 -7.13
C THR A 81 13.39 7.45 -6.94
N ARG A 82 14.32 8.19 -6.34
CA ARG A 82 15.68 7.71 -6.04
C ARG A 82 15.67 6.53 -5.06
N ILE A 83 14.86 6.58 -4.01
CA ILE A 83 14.73 5.49 -3.02
C ILE A 83 14.10 4.25 -3.68
N SER A 84 13.05 4.43 -4.49
CA SER A 84 12.41 3.32 -5.20
C SER A 84 13.38 2.64 -6.17
N ALA A 85 14.17 3.40 -6.93
CA ALA A 85 15.21 2.86 -7.81
C ALA A 85 16.34 2.16 -7.01
N LEU A 86 16.66 2.67 -5.83
CA LEU A 86 17.65 2.08 -4.93
C LEU A 86 17.19 0.70 -4.42
N VAL A 87 15.92 0.58 -4.00
CA VAL A 87 15.32 -0.70 -3.61
C VAL A 87 15.26 -1.66 -4.80
N ALA A 88 14.79 -1.20 -5.98
CA ALA A 88 14.72 -2.05 -7.16
C ALA A 88 16.08 -2.63 -7.57
N ARG A 89 17.17 -1.89 -7.39
CA ARG A 89 18.53 -2.35 -7.68
C ARG A 89 19.10 -3.26 -6.60
N ASP A 90 19.03 -2.83 -5.33
CA ASP A 90 19.72 -3.50 -4.23
C ASP A 90 18.92 -4.69 -3.67
N SER A 91 17.62 -4.76 -3.95
CA SER A 91 16.72 -5.86 -3.61
C SER A 91 16.16 -6.56 -4.86
N MET A 92 16.86 -6.48 -5.99
CA MET A 92 16.45 -7.07 -7.28
C MET A 92 16.13 -8.57 -7.18
N ASP A 93 16.95 -9.32 -6.45
CA ASP A 93 16.80 -10.78 -6.29
C ASP A 93 15.94 -11.14 -5.07
N LEU A 94 15.31 -10.15 -4.43
CA LEU A 94 14.32 -10.33 -3.36
C LEU A 94 12.91 -10.11 -3.95
N LEU A 95 12.28 -11.19 -4.41
CA LEU A 95 11.01 -11.12 -5.15
C LEU A 95 9.89 -10.35 -4.42
N GLN A 96 9.85 -10.41 -3.09
CA GLN A 96 8.86 -9.72 -2.25
C GLN A 96 9.13 -8.21 -2.06
N ALA A 97 10.26 -7.69 -2.56
CA ALA A 97 10.68 -6.31 -2.33
C ALA A 97 9.70 -5.28 -2.91
N ALA A 98 9.12 -5.54 -4.09
CA ALA A 98 8.17 -4.62 -4.71
C ALA A 98 6.90 -4.42 -3.86
N HIS A 99 6.33 -5.51 -3.34
CA HIS A 99 5.19 -5.47 -2.43
C HIS A 99 5.48 -4.70 -1.14
N THR A 100 6.66 -4.93 -0.56
CA THR A 100 7.10 -4.24 0.66
C THR A 100 7.34 -2.75 0.42
N LEU A 101 7.91 -2.42 -0.74
CA LEU A 101 8.16 -1.04 -1.16
C LEU A 101 6.86 -0.26 -1.37
N SER A 102 5.80 -0.88 -1.90
CA SER A 102 4.54 -0.18 -2.20
C SER A 102 3.99 0.62 -1.01
N GLY A 103 3.88 -0.01 0.17
CA GLY A 103 3.39 0.68 1.38
C GLY A 103 4.37 1.72 1.91
N ILE A 104 5.68 1.48 1.80
CA ILE A 104 6.70 2.47 2.18
C ILE A 104 6.63 3.69 1.26
N GLU A 105 6.59 3.49 -0.05
CA GLU A 105 6.67 4.54 -1.07
C GLU A 105 5.48 5.50 -0.98
N MET A 106 4.25 4.95 -0.85
CA MET A 106 3.06 5.78 -0.64
C MET A 106 3.12 6.53 0.71
N ALA A 107 3.71 5.93 1.75
CA ALA A 107 3.94 6.60 3.03
C ALA A 107 4.94 7.76 2.90
N LEU A 108 5.94 7.67 2.01
CA LEU A 108 6.84 8.80 1.72
C LEU A 108 6.08 9.96 1.07
N TRP A 109 5.15 9.67 0.16
CA TRP A 109 4.28 10.69 -0.43
C TRP A 109 3.35 11.33 0.60
N ASP A 110 2.68 10.54 1.45
CA ASP A 110 1.84 11.06 2.53
C ASP A 110 2.65 11.94 3.49
N LEU A 111 3.84 11.50 3.88
CA LEU A 111 4.75 12.25 4.75
C LEU A 111 5.14 13.59 4.13
N LEU A 112 5.59 13.60 2.87
CA LEU A 112 5.94 14.84 2.17
C LEU A 112 4.72 15.77 2.02
N GLY A 113 3.55 15.20 1.73
CA GLY A 113 2.32 15.97 1.57
C GLY A 113 1.93 16.67 2.87
N ARG A 114 1.94 15.94 3.99
CA ARG A 114 1.69 16.50 5.33
C ARG A 114 2.72 17.56 5.72
N ARG A 115 4.00 17.33 5.43
CA ARG A 115 5.06 18.32 5.71
C ARG A 115 4.86 19.61 4.91
N ARG A 116 4.40 19.51 3.67
CA ARG A 116 4.25 20.65 2.75
C ARG A 116 2.87 21.29 2.79
N ASP A 117 1.93 20.70 3.50
CA ASP A 117 0.50 21.02 3.42
C ASP A 117 -0.01 20.97 1.96
N GLU A 118 0.45 19.96 1.21
CA GLU A 118 0.10 19.74 -0.19
C GLU A 118 -0.44 18.32 -0.42
N PRO A 119 -1.53 18.16 -1.19
CA PRO A 119 -2.03 16.84 -1.49
C PRO A 119 -1.10 16.10 -2.45
N VAL A 120 -1.01 14.78 -2.28
CA VAL A 120 -0.12 13.91 -3.07
C VAL A 120 -0.31 14.07 -4.59
N TRP A 121 -1.55 14.14 -5.07
CA TRP A 121 -1.84 14.30 -6.51
C TRP A 121 -1.18 15.56 -7.10
N LYS A 122 -1.02 16.64 -6.31
CA LYS A 122 -0.38 17.87 -6.77
C LYS A 122 1.13 17.66 -6.93
N MET A 123 1.74 16.98 -5.98
CA MET A 123 3.16 16.62 -6.04
C MET A 123 3.47 15.60 -7.15
N LEU A 124 2.51 14.75 -7.51
CA LEU A 124 2.57 13.88 -8.68
C LEU A 124 2.41 14.64 -10.02
N GLY A 125 2.17 15.95 -9.98
CA GLY A 125 2.09 16.82 -11.17
C GLY A 125 0.67 17.03 -11.72
N TYR A 126 -0.38 16.53 -11.05
CA TYR A 126 -1.75 16.83 -11.45
C TYR A 126 -2.13 18.26 -11.08
N LYS A 127 -2.90 18.92 -11.94
CA LYS A 127 -3.42 20.28 -11.69
C LYS A 127 -4.66 20.29 -10.79
N ARG A 128 -5.42 19.20 -10.77
CA ARG A 128 -6.70 19.07 -10.09
C ARG A 128 -7.01 17.60 -9.78
N SER A 129 -7.69 17.36 -8.67
CA SER A 129 -8.31 16.05 -8.38
C SER A 129 -9.79 16.12 -8.72
N GLU A 130 -10.17 15.43 -9.81
CA GLU A 130 -11.57 15.36 -10.24
C GLU A 130 -12.33 14.28 -9.47
N SER A 131 -13.58 14.58 -9.12
CA SER A 131 -14.49 13.60 -8.52
C SER A 131 -14.63 12.37 -9.41
N LYS A 132 -14.59 11.18 -8.80
CA LYS A 132 -14.78 9.89 -9.48
C LYS A 132 -16.13 9.31 -9.06
N ILE A 133 -16.83 8.66 -9.99
CA ILE A 133 -18.05 7.90 -9.66
C ILE A 133 -17.61 6.56 -9.07
N PRO A 134 -17.88 6.28 -7.77
CA PRO A 134 -17.53 5.00 -7.19
C PRO A 134 -18.47 3.91 -7.74
N TYR A 135 -17.91 2.73 -7.99
CA TYR A 135 -18.69 1.51 -8.21
C TYR A 135 -18.58 0.62 -6.98
N ALA A 136 -19.65 -0.10 -6.64
CA ALA A 136 -19.59 -1.12 -5.60
C ALA A 136 -18.82 -2.35 -6.13
N SER A 137 -17.64 -2.61 -5.58
CA SER A 137 -16.88 -3.85 -5.86
C SER A 137 -17.30 -4.92 -4.87
N LEU A 138 -17.98 -5.96 -5.34
CA LEU A 138 -18.60 -6.98 -4.50
C LEU A 138 -18.18 -8.38 -4.93
N LEU A 139 -18.19 -9.33 -4.00
CA LEU A 139 -18.08 -10.75 -4.35
C LEU A 139 -19.41 -11.27 -4.91
N PHE A 140 -19.36 -12.26 -5.79
CA PHE A 140 -20.56 -13.05 -6.13
C PHE A 140 -21.05 -13.82 -4.90
N GLY A 141 -22.37 -14.00 -4.80
CA GLY A 141 -22.96 -14.91 -3.82
C GLY A 141 -22.76 -16.37 -4.22
N ASN A 142 -23.00 -17.29 -3.28
CA ASN A 142 -22.97 -18.74 -3.56
C ASN A 142 -24.12 -19.17 -4.48
N THR A 143 -25.17 -18.34 -4.58
CA THR A 143 -26.31 -18.53 -5.48
C THR A 143 -26.57 -17.28 -6.32
N PRO A 144 -27.21 -17.41 -7.50
CA PRO A 144 -27.65 -16.26 -8.29
C PRO A 144 -28.56 -15.31 -7.51
N GLU A 145 -29.42 -15.84 -6.63
CA GLU A 145 -30.34 -15.07 -5.80
C GLU A 145 -29.61 -14.18 -4.79
N GLU A 146 -28.54 -14.70 -4.17
CA GLU A 146 -27.67 -13.90 -3.29
C GLU A 146 -26.99 -12.76 -4.04
N THR A 147 -26.49 -13.03 -5.26
CA THR A 147 -25.86 -11.99 -6.10
C THR A 147 -26.87 -10.91 -6.49
N LEU A 148 -28.10 -11.32 -6.84
CA LEU A 148 -29.19 -10.40 -7.15
C LEU A 148 -29.50 -9.50 -5.95
N GLU A 149 -29.56 -10.06 -4.74
CA GLU A 149 -29.85 -9.29 -3.54
C GLU A 149 -28.72 -8.32 -3.18
N ARG A 150 -27.45 -8.73 -3.34
CA ARG A 150 -26.29 -7.83 -3.22
C ARG A 150 -26.37 -6.66 -4.20
N GLY A 151 -26.79 -6.91 -5.44
CA GLY A 151 -26.99 -5.87 -6.45
C GLY A 151 -28.12 -4.90 -6.12
N ARG A 152 -29.26 -5.43 -5.63
CA ARG A 152 -30.38 -4.60 -5.14
C ARG A 152 -29.94 -3.72 -3.98
N LYS A 153 -29.21 -4.29 -3.02
CA LYS A 153 -28.64 -3.56 -1.90
C LYS A 153 -27.69 -2.45 -2.36
N ALA A 154 -26.73 -2.74 -3.24
CA ALA A 154 -25.80 -1.72 -3.75
C ALA A 154 -26.54 -0.54 -4.40
N ARG A 155 -27.58 -0.83 -5.19
CA ARG A 155 -28.43 0.22 -5.77
C ARG A 155 -29.19 1.01 -4.70
N ALA A 156 -29.75 0.33 -3.70
CA ALA A 156 -30.46 0.97 -2.59
C ALA A 156 -29.52 1.86 -1.73
N ASP A 157 -28.26 1.45 -1.59
CA ASP A 157 -27.19 2.21 -0.92
C ASP A 157 -26.68 3.40 -1.77
N GLY A 158 -27.22 3.60 -2.98
CA GLY A 158 -26.96 4.77 -3.83
C GLY A 158 -25.86 4.59 -4.88
N PHE A 159 -25.31 3.38 -5.06
CA PHE A 159 -24.32 3.14 -6.10
C PHE A 159 -24.96 3.18 -7.49
N GLY A 160 -24.40 4.01 -8.38
CA GLY A 160 -24.78 4.07 -9.79
C GLY A 160 -24.14 2.99 -10.67
N ALA A 161 -23.14 2.27 -10.14
CA ALA A 161 -22.43 1.19 -10.82
C ALA A 161 -22.01 0.11 -9.82
N ALA A 162 -21.94 -1.14 -10.26
CA ALA A 162 -21.45 -2.27 -9.47
C ALA A 162 -20.61 -3.21 -10.35
N LYS A 163 -19.61 -3.86 -9.74
CA LYS A 163 -18.81 -4.92 -10.35
C LYS A 163 -18.80 -6.10 -9.39
N PHE A 164 -19.14 -7.28 -9.90
CA PHE A 164 -19.05 -8.53 -9.17
C PHE A 164 -17.83 -9.31 -9.66
N GLY A 165 -17.07 -9.90 -8.74
CA GLY A 165 -15.93 -10.76 -9.03
C GLY A 165 -15.92 -11.96 -8.09
N TRP A 166 -15.13 -12.98 -8.44
CA TRP A 166 -14.97 -14.19 -7.63
C TRP A 166 -16.32 -14.93 -7.40
N GLY A 167 -16.67 -15.33 -6.17
CA GLY A 167 -17.72 -16.33 -5.93
C GLY A 167 -17.19 -17.75 -6.06
N PRO A 168 -17.97 -18.79 -5.72
CA PRO A 168 -17.47 -20.16 -5.63
C PRO A 168 -16.83 -20.65 -6.94
#